data_AF-A0ABD3NNY6-F1
#
_entry.id   AF-A0ABD3NNY6-F1
#
_cell.length_a   1.000
_cell.length_b   1.000
_cell.length_c   1.000
_cell.angle_alpha   90.00
_cell.angle_beta   90.00
_cell.angle_gamma   90.00
#
_symmetry.space_group_name_H-M   'P 1'
#
loop_
_entity.id
_entity.type
_entity.pdbx_description
1 polymer ?
#
loop_
_entity_poly.entity_id
_entity_poly.type
_entity_poly.pdbx_seq_one_letter_code
_entity_poly.pdbx_strand_id
1 'polypeptide(L)'
;MVHRRCLPNVLQWSLLFLHLLTIAPPIVHSIEDSDLPSCWIPCAFNYSGVESVPGTGCSLYQVCFMGEVRNRVACGEGLLYNVNTKYCDYTWNVNCDLEPTCPPTLSPSESPTNSPSDSPTKRPTREPSTSPTVSPTSTPGADFFNPSIQLDTKQSTHELCLLPQSYTPTFSPTASEFAMPIIRKSQTLLEKFVFVSYTSSGVAYPSVKYTFENFYDALHIMALQGFGGDYSFFLGNDDKDQYIYGLVNLAAFLANAMVESIQYDTCDELNWQAVAGRYAISNSCGQDGRSYQDEICEEKYTCEVDTTMEQTAVDSGKGTRAPPPFTCRAGSGDGYYSGYWDTSSGTEITNTPYSSTTGRTDVEGCCWWGRGALLTRNVCNIGKLNYWLGSKAALDGRSSLYPNTDFCNFPEATCSSNDSEEMRWTVAMFEWAERVQTYSNKWTYTTELTNFVDGGMTDDSFIMSASRVLSNGCHEIGCSTIEVRMADQRKANFYLIINDIFHVKYLNTEKPTQQPAQKPKPTLWTLTSSTTYADTESATPYTGSMPVEPELSPPAPSPPSSVENDVTSFPTFDAELISLEGNAAAAKEGRLISIGALIVSIVGAIILIL
;
A
#
# COMPACT_ATOMS: atom_id res chain seq x y z
N MET A 1 -67.62 4.20 -46.11
CA MET A 1 -68.69 3.94 -45.11
C MET A 1 -68.05 3.50 -43.79
N VAL A 2 -68.71 3.77 -42.66
CA VAL A 2 -68.74 3.03 -41.37
C VAL A 2 -67.58 2.03 -41.05
N HIS A 3 -66.90 1.99 -39.88
CA HIS A 3 -66.69 2.93 -38.75
C HIS A 3 -65.70 2.30 -37.72
N ARG A 4 -65.03 3.13 -36.88
CA ARG A 4 -64.35 2.82 -35.58
C ARG A 4 -63.21 1.78 -35.49
N ARG A 5 -62.01 2.25 -35.07
CA ARG A 5 -61.33 1.97 -33.77
C ARG A 5 -59.98 2.75 -33.76
N CYS A 6 -59.86 3.83 -32.97
CA CYS A 6 -59.32 3.87 -31.60
C CYS A 6 -57.79 3.65 -31.51
N LEU A 7 -57.02 4.73 -31.32
CA LEU A 7 -55.63 4.68 -30.83
C LEU A 7 -55.59 4.50 -29.30
N PRO A 8 -54.56 3.84 -28.74
CA PRO A 8 -54.22 3.90 -27.33
C PRO A 8 -52.97 4.77 -27.05
N ASN A 9 -53.12 5.66 -26.06
CA ASN A 9 -52.16 6.53 -25.39
C ASN A 9 -50.67 6.10 -25.36
N VAL A 10 -49.77 6.98 -25.83
CA VAL A 10 -48.31 6.94 -25.55
C VAL A 10 -47.99 7.77 -24.28
N LEU A 11 -48.91 7.80 -23.31
CA LEU A 11 -48.89 8.74 -22.17
C LEU A 11 -49.02 8.04 -20.80
N GLN A 12 -48.65 6.75 -20.74
CA GLN A 12 -48.69 5.94 -19.52
C GLN A 12 -47.37 5.21 -19.20
N TRP A 13 -46.33 5.38 -20.02
CA TRP A 13 -44.99 4.83 -19.77
C TRP A 13 -44.03 5.83 -19.08
N SER A 14 -44.30 7.13 -19.20
CA SER A 14 -43.48 8.22 -18.64
C SER A 14 -43.50 8.30 -17.10
N LEU A 15 -44.47 7.65 -16.44
CA LEU A 15 -44.68 7.71 -14.99
C LEU A 15 -44.17 6.49 -14.23
N LEU A 16 -43.78 5.40 -14.91
CA LEU A 16 -43.15 4.25 -14.25
C LEU A 16 -41.65 4.45 -14.00
N PHE A 17 -40.99 5.25 -14.84
CA PHE A 17 -39.55 5.53 -14.75
C PHE A 17 -39.17 6.61 -13.72
N LEU A 18 -40.14 7.31 -13.12
CA LEU A 18 -39.90 8.42 -12.20
C LEU A 18 -40.28 8.13 -10.73
N HIS A 19 -40.34 6.85 -10.35
CA HIS A 19 -40.50 6.37 -8.97
C HIS A 19 -39.49 5.28 -8.57
N LEU A 20 -38.48 5.01 -9.42
CA LEU A 20 -37.42 4.02 -9.19
C LEU A 20 -36.04 4.66 -8.89
N LEU A 21 -36.03 5.93 -8.48
CA LEU A 21 -34.81 6.72 -8.24
C LEU A 21 -34.77 7.38 -6.84
N THR A 22 -35.62 6.92 -5.91
CA THR A 22 -35.61 7.34 -4.50
C THR A 22 -35.74 6.14 -3.56
N ILE A 23 -35.04 5.04 -3.88
CA ILE A 23 -34.75 3.97 -2.92
C ILE A 23 -33.33 4.25 -2.45
N ALA A 24 -33.16 4.62 -1.18
CA ALA A 24 -31.84 4.65 -0.56
C ALA A 24 -31.23 3.25 -0.64
N PRO A 25 -29.90 3.09 -0.83
CA PRO A 25 -29.29 1.78 -0.94
C PRO A 25 -29.71 0.92 0.25
N PRO A 26 -30.15 -0.33 0.04
CA PRO A 26 -30.50 -1.21 1.14
C PRO A 26 -29.29 -1.29 2.06
N ILE A 27 -29.49 -0.97 3.35
CA ILE A 27 -28.45 -1.16 4.35
C ILE A 27 -28.09 -2.64 4.30
N VAL A 28 -26.85 -2.94 3.89
CA VAL A 28 -26.29 -4.27 4.03
C VAL A 28 -26.15 -4.50 5.53
N HIS A 29 -27.20 -5.06 6.12
CA HIS A 29 -27.21 -5.43 7.52
C HIS A 29 -26.04 -6.38 7.74
N SER A 30 -25.09 -5.96 8.58
CA SER A 30 -24.22 -6.88 9.29
C SER A 30 -25.13 -7.88 10.00
N ILE A 31 -25.11 -9.13 9.55
CA ILE A 31 -25.85 -10.20 10.20
C ILE A 31 -25.21 -10.38 11.57
N GLU A 32 -25.92 -9.99 12.62
CA GLU A 32 -25.46 -10.17 14.00
C GLU A 32 -25.45 -11.68 14.31
N ASP A 33 -24.50 -12.16 15.12
CA ASP A 33 -24.33 -13.60 15.39
C ASP A 33 -25.58 -14.26 16.04
N SER A 34 -26.60 -13.48 16.42
CA SER A 34 -27.92 -13.97 16.86
C SER A 34 -28.77 -14.63 15.79
N ASP A 35 -28.56 -14.29 14.51
CA ASP A 35 -29.41 -14.77 13.40
C ASP A 35 -28.95 -16.12 12.83
N LEU A 36 -27.82 -16.64 13.32
CA LEU A 36 -27.11 -17.78 12.73
C LEU A 36 -27.22 -19.05 13.60
N PRO A 37 -27.58 -20.23 13.04
CA PRO A 37 -27.67 -21.46 13.81
C PRO A 37 -26.36 -21.85 14.50
N SER A 38 -26.41 -22.18 15.80
CA SER A 38 -25.23 -22.58 16.59
C SER A 38 -24.55 -23.89 16.17
N CYS A 39 -25.00 -24.50 15.06
CA CYS A 39 -24.36 -25.63 14.40
C CYS A 39 -23.40 -25.19 13.27
N TRP A 40 -23.32 -23.89 12.97
CA TRP A 40 -22.29 -23.31 12.11
C TRP A 40 -20.99 -23.28 12.90
N ILE A 41 -20.29 -24.42 12.84
CA ILE A 41 -19.09 -24.72 13.60
C ILE A 41 -18.07 -23.58 13.42
N PRO A 42 -17.37 -23.13 14.49
CA PRO A 42 -16.21 -22.25 14.32
C PRO A 42 -15.19 -22.89 13.35
N CYS A 43 -14.32 -22.06 12.77
CA CYS A 43 -13.40 -22.47 11.73
C CYS A 43 -12.66 -23.78 12.07
N ALA A 44 -12.33 -24.57 11.04
CA ALA A 44 -11.69 -25.88 11.22
C ALA A 44 -10.50 -25.81 12.21
N PHE A 45 -10.37 -26.78 13.11
CA PHE A 45 -9.47 -26.64 14.27
C PHE A 45 -8.02 -26.29 13.87
N ASN A 46 -7.49 -25.20 14.44
CA ASN A 46 -6.18 -24.62 14.10
C ASN A 46 -6.03 -24.08 12.66
N TYR A 47 -7.12 -23.91 11.90
CA TYR A 47 -7.14 -23.29 10.58
C TYR A 47 -7.02 -21.77 10.68
N SER A 48 -6.13 -21.21 9.86
CA SER A 48 -6.08 -19.77 9.57
C SER A 48 -6.18 -19.60 8.06
N GLY A 49 -7.12 -18.77 7.59
CA GLY A 49 -7.46 -18.68 6.18
C GLY A 49 -8.88 -18.14 5.94
N VAL A 50 -9.48 -18.50 4.82
CA VAL A 50 -10.79 -17.98 4.38
C VAL A 50 -11.62 -19.10 3.72
N GLU A 51 -12.85 -19.28 4.19
CA GLU A 51 -13.78 -20.35 3.81
C GLU A 51 -15.23 -19.85 3.72
N SER A 52 -16.07 -20.51 2.91
CA SER A 52 -17.51 -20.20 2.83
C SER A 52 -18.22 -20.55 4.14
N VAL A 53 -19.22 -19.75 4.51
CA VAL A 53 -20.07 -20.06 5.69
C VAL A 53 -21.11 -21.12 5.28
N PRO A 54 -21.13 -22.32 5.88
CA PRO A 54 -22.07 -23.38 5.48
C PRO A 54 -23.52 -23.00 5.73
N GLY A 55 -24.42 -23.38 4.82
CA GLY A 55 -25.84 -23.00 4.86
C GLY A 55 -26.14 -21.63 4.23
N THR A 56 -25.16 -21.00 3.57
CA THR A 56 -25.34 -19.69 2.92
C THR A 56 -25.30 -19.75 1.40
N GLY A 57 -25.05 -20.92 0.81
CA GLY A 57 -24.90 -21.08 -0.65
C GLY A 57 -23.74 -20.24 -1.19
N CYS A 58 -22.63 -20.21 -0.45
CA CYS A 58 -21.48 -19.32 -0.63
C CYS A 58 -21.78 -17.80 -0.62
N SER A 59 -22.97 -17.31 -0.24
CA SER A 59 -23.24 -15.85 -0.21
C SER A 59 -22.43 -15.12 0.87
N LEU A 60 -21.94 -15.85 1.88
CA LEU A 60 -21.06 -15.36 2.94
C LEU A 60 -19.79 -16.22 3.04
N TYR A 61 -18.69 -15.58 3.45
CA TYR A 61 -17.44 -16.24 3.83
C TYR A 61 -16.95 -15.76 5.18
N GLN A 62 -16.19 -16.60 5.88
CA GLN A 62 -15.59 -16.29 7.17
C GLN A 62 -14.06 -16.26 7.08
N VAL A 63 -13.46 -15.29 7.77
CA VAL A 63 -12.02 -15.18 7.98
C VAL A 63 -11.67 -15.88 9.29
N CYS A 64 -10.68 -16.77 9.22
CA CYS A 64 -10.36 -17.73 10.28
C CYS A 64 -8.95 -17.50 10.83
N PHE A 65 -8.79 -17.72 12.14
CA PHE A 65 -7.47 -17.72 12.80
C PHE A 65 -7.41 -18.78 13.91
N MET A 66 -6.53 -19.77 13.75
CA MET A 66 -6.35 -20.90 14.69
C MET A 66 -7.65 -21.67 15.03
N GLY A 67 -8.64 -21.64 14.14
CA GLY A 67 -9.97 -22.22 14.36
C GLY A 67 -11.02 -21.24 14.94
N GLU A 68 -10.64 -20.02 15.30
CA GLU A 68 -11.58 -18.97 15.69
C GLU A 68 -12.07 -18.17 14.48
N VAL A 69 -13.36 -17.85 14.44
CA VAL A 69 -13.91 -16.89 13.46
C VAL A 69 -13.46 -15.48 13.85
N ARG A 70 -12.87 -14.75 12.90
CA ARG A 70 -12.40 -13.36 13.08
C ARG A 70 -13.30 -12.33 12.42
N ASN A 71 -13.91 -12.68 11.30
CA ASN A 71 -14.86 -11.83 10.58
C ASN A 71 -15.80 -12.68 9.72
N ARG A 72 -17.00 -12.18 9.41
CA ARG A 72 -17.92 -12.72 8.41
C ARG A 72 -18.17 -11.64 7.36
N VAL A 73 -18.04 -11.97 6.08
CA VAL A 73 -18.15 -11.02 4.97
C VAL A 73 -19.13 -11.57 3.93
N ALA A 74 -20.09 -10.76 3.53
CA ALA A 74 -21.00 -11.08 2.43
C ALA A 74 -20.33 -10.79 1.09
N CYS A 75 -20.57 -11.64 0.09
CA CYS A 75 -20.30 -11.26 -1.29
C CYS A 75 -21.35 -10.25 -1.77
N GLY A 76 -20.91 -9.29 -2.60
CA GLY A 76 -21.78 -8.26 -3.16
C GLY A 76 -22.89 -8.83 -4.04
N GLU A 77 -23.95 -8.05 -4.27
CA GLU A 77 -25.13 -8.49 -5.01
C GLU A 77 -24.78 -9.11 -6.37
N GLY A 78 -25.18 -10.38 -6.58
CA GLY A 78 -24.87 -11.15 -7.79
C GLY A 78 -23.55 -11.94 -7.77
N LEU A 79 -22.76 -11.87 -6.69
CA LEU A 79 -21.51 -12.62 -6.49
C LEU A 79 -21.64 -13.67 -5.39
N LEU A 80 -20.84 -14.73 -5.49
CA LEU A 80 -20.73 -15.84 -4.52
C LEU A 80 -19.25 -16.11 -4.19
N TYR A 81 -18.95 -16.61 -3.00
CA TYR A 81 -17.58 -16.89 -2.59
C TYR A 81 -17.01 -18.13 -3.29
N ASN A 82 -16.03 -17.91 -4.16
CA ASN A 82 -15.36 -18.99 -4.87
C ASN A 82 -14.31 -19.65 -3.96
N VAL A 83 -14.67 -20.80 -3.38
CA VAL A 83 -13.80 -21.55 -2.45
C VAL A 83 -12.44 -21.95 -3.02
N ASN A 84 -12.30 -22.00 -4.35
CA ASN A 84 -11.06 -22.34 -5.05
C ASN A 84 -10.15 -21.12 -5.28
N THR A 85 -10.71 -19.98 -5.68
CA THR A 85 -9.94 -18.75 -6.00
C THR A 85 -9.84 -17.77 -4.84
N LYS A 86 -10.61 -17.99 -3.76
CA LYS A 86 -10.61 -17.26 -2.49
C LYS A 86 -11.13 -15.81 -2.56
N TYR A 87 -11.93 -15.48 -3.58
CA TYR A 87 -12.63 -14.20 -3.71
C TYR A 87 -14.12 -14.38 -4.09
N CYS A 88 -14.89 -13.29 -4.03
CA CYS A 88 -16.26 -13.24 -4.53
C CYS A 88 -16.28 -13.16 -6.06
N ASP A 89 -16.90 -14.14 -6.69
CA ASP A 89 -16.91 -14.37 -8.14
C ASP A 89 -18.36 -14.49 -8.64
N TYR A 90 -18.57 -14.41 -9.95
CA TYR A 90 -19.93 -14.50 -10.51
C TYR A 90 -20.54 -15.89 -10.31
N THR A 91 -21.85 -15.95 -10.12
CA THR A 91 -22.61 -17.19 -9.82
C THR A 91 -22.31 -18.39 -10.76
N TRP A 92 -21.96 -18.14 -12.02
CA TRP A 92 -21.64 -19.19 -13.00
C TRP A 92 -20.20 -19.74 -12.91
N ASN A 93 -19.31 -19.08 -12.17
CA ASN A 93 -17.94 -19.54 -11.90
C ASN A 93 -17.81 -20.31 -10.57
N VAL A 94 -18.87 -20.32 -9.75
CA VAL A 94 -18.86 -20.89 -8.39
C VAL A 94 -19.72 -22.15 -8.32
N ASN A 95 -19.21 -23.17 -7.63
CA ASN A 95 -19.97 -24.37 -7.26
C ASN A 95 -20.08 -24.46 -5.74
N CYS A 96 -21.30 -24.37 -5.22
CA CYS A 96 -21.61 -24.38 -3.79
C CYS A 96 -22.16 -25.73 -3.28
N ASP A 97 -22.27 -26.76 -4.13
CA ASP A 97 -22.87 -28.06 -3.79
C ASP A 97 -22.00 -28.92 -2.83
N LEU A 98 -20.99 -28.32 -2.19
CA LEU A 98 -20.04 -28.95 -1.27
C LEU A 98 -20.25 -28.54 0.20
N GLU A 99 -21.27 -27.73 0.52
CA GLU A 99 -21.55 -27.30 1.90
C GLU A 99 -22.01 -28.47 2.80
N PRO A 100 -21.37 -28.70 3.97
CA PRO A 100 -21.82 -29.71 4.93
C PRO A 100 -23.10 -29.25 5.66
N THR A 101 -24.08 -30.15 5.77
CA THR A 101 -25.37 -29.88 6.44
C THR A 101 -25.31 -30.19 7.94
N CYS A 102 -25.99 -29.37 8.76
CA CYS A 102 -26.02 -29.57 10.21
C CYS A 102 -26.76 -30.87 10.61
N PRO A 103 -26.23 -31.66 11.57
CA PRO A 103 -26.95 -32.79 12.15
C PRO A 103 -28.13 -32.33 13.03
N PRO A 104 -29.24 -33.08 13.08
CA PRO A 104 -30.41 -32.71 13.86
C PRO A 104 -30.17 -32.78 15.37
N THR A 105 -30.49 -31.72 16.10
CA THR A 105 -30.34 -31.61 17.55
C THR A 105 -31.50 -32.27 18.31
N LEU A 106 -31.17 -33.03 19.35
CA LEU A 106 -32.16 -33.55 20.31
C LEU A 106 -32.45 -32.50 21.38
N SER A 107 -33.74 -32.30 21.69
CA SER A 107 -34.21 -31.25 22.60
C SER A 107 -33.89 -31.52 24.08
N PRO A 108 -33.63 -30.49 24.90
CA PRO A 108 -33.41 -30.65 26.34
C PRO A 108 -34.72 -30.85 27.12
N SER A 109 -34.61 -31.41 28.32
CA SER A 109 -35.70 -31.49 29.32
C SER A 109 -35.25 -30.82 30.62
N GLU A 110 -36.06 -29.93 31.17
CA GLU A 110 -35.78 -29.27 32.45
C GLU A 110 -36.06 -30.18 33.66
N SER A 111 -35.33 -29.97 34.76
CA SER A 111 -35.91 -29.58 36.07
C SER A 111 -34.82 -29.33 37.14
N PRO A 112 -35.05 -28.46 38.15
CA PRO A 112 -34.03 -28.02 39.12
C PRO A 112 -34.21 -28.63 40.54
N THR A 113 -33.24 -28.40 41.45
CA THR A 113 -33.44 -27.98 42.87
C THR A 113 -32.10 -27.82 43.63
N ASN A 114 -32.04 -26.91 44.61
CA ASN A 114 -30.86 -26.54 45.42
C ASN A 114 -30.69 -27.36 46.72
N SER A 115 -29.46 -27.46 47.28
CA SER A 115 -29.12 -27.16 48.71
C SER A 115 -27.63 -27.41 49.06
N PRO A 116 -27.06 -26.73 50.10
CA PRO A 116 -25.64 -26.82 50.49
C PRO A 116 -25.36 -27.66 51.77
N SER A 117 -24.08 -27.96 52.08
CA SER A 117 -23.59 -28.41 53.40
C SER A 117 -22.07 -28.22 53.57
N ASP A 118 -21.59 -28.20 54.82
CA ASP A 118 -20.28 -27.67 55.24
C ASP A 118 -19.21 -28.68 55.72
N SER A 119 -17.94 -28.41 55.36
CA SER A 119 -16.72 -28.59 56.19
C SER A 119 -16.28 -30.05 56.61
N PRO A 120 -15.27 -30.30 57.50
CA PRO A 120 -13.85 -30.42 57.10
C PRO A 120 -12.99 -31.55 57.76
N THR A 121 -11.76 -31.86 57.26
CA THR A 121 -10.67 -32.51 58.07
C THR A 121 -9.23 -32.38 57.47
N LYS A 122 -8.17 -32.85 58.16
CA LYS A 122 -6.73 -32.55 57.85
C LYS A 122 -5.71 -33.72 58.05
N ARG A 123 -4.67 -33.78 57.19
CA ARG A 123 -3.25 -34.27 57.44
C ARG A 123 -3.01 -35.76 57.82
N PRO A 124 -1.74 -36.26 57.97
CA PRO A 124 -0.48 -36.13 57.19
C PRO A 124 0.07 -37.54 56.71
N THR A 125 1.22 -37.75 56.02
CA THR A 125 2.63 -37.74 56.54
C THR A 125 3.68 -38.16 55.46
N ARG A 126 4.96 -37.79 55.72
CA ARG A 126 6.31 -38.15 55.14
C ARG A 126 6.63 -39.68 54.97
N GLU A 127 7.75 -40.21 54.41
CA GLU A 127 9.17 -39.74 54.21
C GLU A 127 9.94 -40.46 53.02
N PRO A 128 11.30 -40.66 52.89
CA PRO A 128 12.01 -40.56 51.58
C PRO A 128 12.99 -41.72 51.19
N SER A 129 13.83 -41.52 50.14
CA SER A 129 15.12 -42.24 49.93
C SER A 129 16.08 -41.48 48.98
N THR A 130 17.34 -41.92 48.82
CA THR A 130 18.47 -41.15 48.21
C THR A 130 19.46 -41.95 47.34
N SER A 131 20.15 -41.25 46.43
CA SER A 131 21.50 -41.42 45.78
C SER A 131 22.44 -42.58 46.24
N PRO A 132 23.36 -43.13 45.39
CA PRO A 132 24.41 -42.34 44.68
C PRO A 132 25.10 -42.84 43.35
N THR A 133 25.39 -41.89 42.44
CA THR A 133 26.64 -41.71 41.62
C THR A 133 27.03 -42.89 40.64
N VAL A 134 28.10 -43.02 39.83
CA VAL A 134 29.43 -42.36 39.56
C VAL A 134 29.82 -42.49 38.05
N SER A 135 30.65 -41.57 37.51
CA SER A 135 31.28 -41.63 36.15
C SER A 135 32.66 -42.34 36.12
N PRO A 136 33.24 -42.63 34.93
CA PRO A 136 34.57 -42.04 34.60
C PRO A 136 34.82 -41.69 33.11
N THR A 137 36.00 -41.12 32.82
CA THR A 137 36.41 -40.48 31.55
C THR A 137 37.72 -41.07 30.98
N SER A 138 37.93 -41.13 29.65
CA SER A 138 39.27 -41.06 29.02
C SER A 138 39.32 -40.87 27.48
N THR A 139 40.34 -40.13 27.02
CA THR A 139 40.86 -39.92 25.63
C THR A 139 42.40 -40.09 25.69
N PRO A 140 43.16 -40.50 24.63
CA PRO A 140 43.41 -39.79 23.34
C PRO A 140 43.43 -40.76 22.10
N GLY A 141 43.87 -40.43 20.87
CA GLY A 141 44.32 -39.18 20.21
C GLY A 141 45.69 -39.29 19.48
N ALA A 142 45.87 -38.54 18.37
CA ALA A 142 47.05 -38.45 17.45
C ALA A 142 47.42 -39.73 16.64
N ASP A 143 48.02 -39.72 15.44
CA ASP A 143 48.18 -38.78 14.28
C ASP A 143 48.54 -39.68 13.04
N PHE A 144 48.33 -39.36 11.76
CA PHE A 144 49.17 -38.51 10.88
C PHE A 144 48.71 -38.56 9.39
N PHE A 145 49.26 -37.67 8.55
CA PHE A 145 49.30 -37.64 7.06
C PHE A 145 48.09 -37.12 6.23
N ASN A 146 48.20 -35.82 5.89
CA ASN A 146 47.69 -35.15 4.67
C ASN A 146 48.67 -35.46 3.47
N PRO A 147 48.44 -35.12 2.18
CA PRO A 147 47.92 -33.83 1.71
C PRO A 147 46.96 -33.78 0.48
N SER A 148 46.34 -32.60 0.31
CA SER A 148 45.93 -31.97 -0.97
C SER A 148 44.62 -32.35 -1.67
N ILE A 149 43.51 -31.74 -1.24
CA ILE A 149 42.68 -30.87 -2.12
C ILE A 149 42.36 -29.58 -1.33
N GLN A 150 42.40 -28.42 -2.01
CA GLN A 150 42.01 -27.11 -1.45
C GLN A 150 40.50 -26.88 -1.67
N LEU A 151 39.79 -26.42 -0.63
CA LEU A 151 38.46 -25.83 -0.74
C LEU A 151 38.45 -24.56 0.12
N ASP A 152 38.46 -23.40 -0.53
CA ASP A 152 38.64 -22.09 0.11
C ASP A 152 37.34 -21.65 0.83
N THR A 153 37.30 -21.77 2.15
CA THR A 153 36.17 -21.37 2.97
C THR A 153 36.21 -19.87 3.26
N LYS A 154 35.84 -19.05 2.27
CA LYS A 154 35.58 -17.62 2.48
C LYS A 154 34.30 -17.42 3.29
N GLN A 155 34.47 -17.38 4.60
CA GLN A 155 33.50 -16.86 5.55
C GLN A 155 33.21 -15.39 5.22
N SER A 156 31.97 -15.05 4.86
CA SER A 156 31.59 -13.67 4.51
C SER A 156 31.58 -12.80 5.77
N THR A 157 32.66 -12.05 5.99
CA THR A 157 32.63 -10.85 6.82
C THR A 157 32.17 -9.70 5.94
N HIS A 158 30.92 -9.27 6.09
CA HIS A 158 30.44 -8.04 5.46
C HIS A 158 31.26 -6.87 6.04
N GLU A 159 32.11 -6.27 5.21
CA GLU A 159 32.91 -5.11 5.58
C GLU A 159 32.00 -3.88 5.54
N LEU A 160 31.37 -3.61 6.69
CA LEU A 160 30.48 -2.46 6.90
C LEU A 160 31.09 -1.17 6.34
N CYS A 161 30.30 -0.41 5.57
CA CYS A 161 30.76 0.79 4.90
C CYS A 161 31.35 1.78 5.92
N LEU A 162 32.64 2.09 5.77
CA LEU A 162 33.42 2.85 6.76
C LEU A 162 33.08 4.35 6.71
N LEU A 163 31.99 4.72 7.39
CA LEU A 163 31.62 6.11 7.62
C LEU A 163 32.77 6.91 8.29
N PRO A 164 32.99 8.18 7.91
CA PRO A 164 34.02 9.02 8.53
C PRO A 164 33.79 9.20 10.04
N GLN A 165 34.75 8.76 10.86
CA GLN A 165 34.68 8.81 12.32
C GLN A 165 34.80 10.24 12.89
N SER A 166 33.71 11.01 12.82
CA SER A 166 33.56 12.28 13.55
C SER A 166 32.12 12.66 13.90
N TYR A 167 31.10 11.99 13.36
CA TYR A 167 29.72 12.15 13.83
C TYR A 167 29.50 11.33 15.11
N THR A 168 29.01 11.97 16.17
CA THR A 168 28.44 11.28 17.33
C THR A 168 26.93 11.19 17.10
N PRO A 169 26.36 10.00 16.83
CA PRO A 169 24.93 9.92 16.55
C PRO A 169 24.15 10.37 17.78
N THR A 170 23.24 11.32 17.59
CA THR A 170 22.26 11.67 18.63
C THR A 170 21.14 10.64 18.53
N PHE A 171 21.42 9.42 18.97
CA PHE A 171 20.47 8.31 18.98
C PHE A 171 19.20 8.72 19.73
N SER A 172 18.02 8.39 19.19
CA SER A 172 16.82 8.40 20.04
C SER A 172 16.85 7.18 20.97
N PRO A 173 16.97 7.36 22.30
CA PRO A 173 16.92 6.24 23.24
C PRO A 173 15.61 5.48 23.12
N THR A 174 14.46 6.13 22.86
CA THR A 174 13.16 5.44 22.75
C THR A 174 13.13 4.45 21.60
N ALA A 175 13.52 4.87 20.39
CA ALA A 175 13.48 4.01 19.22
C ALA A 175 14.44 2.80 19.36
N SER A 176 15.58 2.99 20.04
CA SER A 176 16.56 1.94 20.34
C SER A 176 16.13 1.00 21.49
N GLU A 177 15.58 1.54 22.58
CA GLU A 177 15.17 0.78 23.78
C GLU A 177 13.82 0.06 23.61
N PHE A 178 12.89 0.56 22.77
CA PHE A 178 11.51 0.08 22.69
C PHE A 178 11.10 -0.40 21.29
N ALA A 179 11.24 0.42 20.25
CA ALA A 179 10.75 0.07 18.92
C ALA A 179 11.53 -1.10 18.29
N MET A 180 12.86 -0.98 18.19
CA MET A 180 13.70 -2.00 17.55
C MET A 180 13.63 -3.38 18.22
N PRO A 181 13.60 -3.51 19.57
CA PRO A 181 13.37 -4.80 20.21
C PRO A 181 12.02 -5.46 19.89
N ILE A 182 10.95 -4.67 19.71
CA ILE A 182 9.63 -5.19 19.29
C ILE A 182 9.69 -5.68 17.84
N ILE A 183 10.32 -4.90 16.95
CA ILE A 183 10.50 -5.26 15.53
C ILE A 183 11.34 -6.54 15.42
N ARG A 184 12.44 -6.67 16.17
CA ARG A 184 13.28 -7.87 16.22
C ARG A 184 12.53 -9.09 16.77
N LYS A 185 11.74 -8.92 17.83
CA LYS A 185 10.87 -9.97 18.37
C LYS A 185 9.79 -10.43 17.37
N SER A 186 9.38 -9.53 16.47
CA SER A 186 8.37 -9.80 15.45
C SER A 186 8.94 -10.42 14.17
N GLN A 187 10.26 -10.69 14.10
CA GLN A 187 10.96 -11.24 12.93
C GLN A 187 10.20 -12.39 12.25
N THR A 188 9.88 -13.47 12.98
CA THR A 188 9.20 -14.65 12.43
C THR A 188 7.77 -14.38 11.94
N LEU A 189 7.12 -13.31 12.41
CA LEU A 189 5.81 -12.88 11.90
C LEU A 189 5.97 -12.01 10.64
N LEU A 190 6.95 -11.11 10.61
CA LEU A 190 7.31 -10.32 9.43
C LEU A 190 7.77 -11.23 8.27
N GLU A 191 8.63 -12.21 8.52
CA GLU A 191 9.07 -13.22 7.54
C GLU A 191 7.91 -14.10 7.02
N LYS A 192 6.88 -14.32 7.85
CA LYS A 192 5.72 -15.16 7.51
C LYS A 192 4.58 -14.42 6.79
N PHE A 193 4.51 -13.10 6.91
CA PHE A 193 3.34 -12.32 6.48
C PHE A 193 3.65 -11.04 5.69
N VAL A 194 4.84 -10.43 5.85
CA VAL A 194 5.24 -9.19 5.17
C VAL A 194 6.28 -9.48 4.08
N PHE A 195 7.34 -10.23 4.41
CA PHE A 195 8.40 -10.63 3.47
C PHE A 195 8.01 -11.87 2.67
N VAL A 196 6.78 -11.86 2.15
CA VAL A 196 6.17 -12.95 1.39
C VAL A 196 5.74 -12.45 0.02
N SER A 197 5.98 -13.30 -0.97
CA SER A 197 5.87 -13.01 -2.38
C SER A 197 5.10 -14.12 -3.08
N TYR A 198 4.52 -13.83 -4.24
CA TYR A 198 3.53 -14.70 -4.87
C TYR A 198 3.95 -15.05 -6.30
N THR A 199 3.70 -16.30 -6.69
CA THR A 199 3.81 -16.70 -8.10
C THR A 199 2.66 -16.12 -8.92
N SER A 200 2.76 -16.16 -10.26
CA SER A 200 1.60 -15.88 -11.13
C SER A 200 0.41 -16.83 -10.94
N SER A 201 0.58 -17.93 -10.20
CA SER A 201 -0.50 -18.83 -9.75
C SER A 201 -0.94 -18.59 -8.30
N GLY A 202 -0.55 -17.45 -7.69
CA GLY A 202 -0.94 -17.07 -6.33
C GLY A 202 -0.29 -17.89 -5.20
N VAL A 203 0.75 -18.68 -5.49
CA VAL A 203 1.43 -19.50 -4.47
C VAL A 203 2.43 -18.61 -3.72
N ALA A 204 2.26 -18.53 -2.40
CA ALA A 204 3.13 -17.79 -1.50
C ALA A 204 4.50 -18.48 -1.31
N TYR A 205 5.57 -17.70 -1.28
CA TYR A 205 6.93 -18.10 -0.91
C TYR A 205 7.65 -16.93 -0.19
N PRO A 206 8.67 -17.18 0.66
CA PRO A 206 9.46 -16.10 1.27
C PRO A 206 10.21 -15.28 0.20
N SER A 207 10.20 -13.96 0.30
CA SER A 207 10.96 -13.10 -0.62
C SER A 207 12.46 -13.40 -0.53
N VAL A 208 13.13 -13.43 -1.68
CA VAL A 208 14.59 -13.51 -1.77
C VAL A 208 15.23 -12.14 -1.99
N LYS A 209 14.46 -11.13 -2.44
CA LYS A 209 14.94 -9.74 -2.62
C LYS A 209 14.74 -8.84 -1.39
N TYR A 210 13.83 -9.21 -0.49
CA TYR A 210 13.39 -8.41 0.66
C TYR A 210 13.41 -9.25 1.94
N THR A 211 14.59 -9.44 2.52
CA THR A 211 14.82 -10.22 3.75
C THR A 211 14.65 -9.38 5.02
N PHE A 212 14.37 -10.03 6.16
CA PHE A 212 14.25 -9.33 7.46
C PHE A 212 15.55 -8.65 7.89
N GLU A 213 16.71 -9.30 7.74
CA GLU A 213 17.99 -8.75 8.24
C GLU A 213 18.37 -7.47 7.47
N ASN A 214 18.32 -7.51 6.13
CA ASN A 214 18.65 -6.35 5.29
C ASN A 214 17.66 -5.18 5.54
N PHE A 215 16.39 -5.49 5.82
CA PHE A 215 15.39 -4.51 6.27
C PHE A 215 15.75 -3.91 7.63
N TYR A 216 16.13 -4.74 8.60
CA TYR A 216 16.40 -4.34 9.98
C TYR A 216 17.67 -3.47 10.08
N ASP A 217 18.71 -3.79 9.31
CA ASP A 217 19.95 -3.02 9.27
C ASP A 217 19.75 -1.68 8.56
N ALA A 218 19.04 -1.64 7.43
CA ALA A 218 18.65 -0.39 6.77
C ALA A 218 17.77 0.49 7.69
N LEU A 219 16.84 -0.11 8.43
CA LEU A 219 16.01 0.61 9.41
C LEU A 219 16.85 1.14 10.57
N HIS A 220 17.87 0.40 11.04
CA HIS A 220 18.80 0.87 12.06
C HIS A 220 19.63 2.06 11.57
N ILE A 221 20.12 2.04 10.32
CA ILE A 221 20.81 3.17 9.69
C ILE A 221 19.85 4.38 9.63
N MET A 222 18.67 4.20 9.03
CA MET A 222 17.77 5.29 8.68
C MET A 222 16.97 5.86 9.85
N ALA A 223 16.77 5.12 10.94
CA ALA A 223 16.05 5.60 12.13
C ALA A 223 16.96 5.99 13.32
N LEU A 224 18.14 5.39 13.47
CA LEU A 224 18.98 5.53 14.68
C LEU A 224 20.37 6.12 14.45
N GLN A 225 21.06 5.76 13.36
CA GLN A 225 22.39 6.31 13.08
C GLN A 225 22.28 7.66 12.36
N GLY A 226 21.36 7.75 11.39
CA GLY A 226 21.26 8.85 10.45
C GLY A 226 22.40 8.85 9.42
N PHE A 227 22.18 9.57 8.31
CA PHE A 227 23.16 9.71 7.22
C PHE A 227 23.74 11.12 7.11
N GLY A 228 23.47 12.00 8.08
CA GLY A 228 23.93 13.40 8.10
C GLY A 228 23.12 14.35 7.20
N GLY A 229 21.92 13.95 6.77
CA GLY A 229 20.86 14.85 6.30
C GLY A 229 19.77 15.06 7.36
N ASP A 230 18.83 15.96 7.10
CA ASP A 230 17.81 16.40 8.07
C ASP A 230 16.63 15.41 8.25
N TYR A 231 16.66 14.24 7.58
CA TYR A 231 15.59 13.25 7.58
C TYR A 231 15.99 11.97 8.32
N SER A 232 15.07 11.41 9.10
CA SER A 232 15.20 10.13 9.79
C SER A 232 13.88 9.37 9.73
N PHE A 233 13.92 8.05 9.63
CA PHE A 233 12.73 7.21 9.65
C PHE A 233 12.15 7.16 11.07
N PHE A 234 10.90 7.60 11.24
CA PHE A 234 10.33 7.85 12.55
C PHE A 234 9.93 6.54 13.27
N LEU A 235 10.63 6.22 14.35
CA LEU A 235 10.35 5.10 15.26
C LEU A 235 9.94 5.57 16.68
N GLY A 236 9.51 6.82 16.82
CA GLY A 236 9.23 7.48 18.10
C GLY A 236 10.33 8.45 18.53
N ASN A 237 9.95 9.54 19.21
CA ASN A 237 10.87 10.48 19.85
C ASN A 237 11.29 9.97 21.24
N ASP A 238 12.20 10.69 21.91
CA ASP A 238 12.82 10.36 23.21
C ASP A 238 11.87 10.26 24.43
N ASP A 239 10.56 10.39 24.19
CA ASP A 239 9.49 10.11 25.14
C ASP A 239 9.12 8.62 25.07
N LYS A 240 9.11 7.95 26.23
CA LYS A 240 8.96 6.49 26.33
C LYS A 240 7.62 5.95 25.85
N ASP A 241 6.61 6.80 25.73
CA ASP A 241 5.30 6.41 25.21
C ASP A 241 5.17 6.56 23.68
N GLN A 242 6.20 7.05 22.98
CA GLN A 242 6.10 7.41 21.56
C GLN A 242 6.54 6.34 20.54
N TYR A 243 7.14 5.23 20.99
CA TYR A 243 7.47 4.10 20.08
C TYR A 243 6.23 3.50 19.41
N ILE A 244 5.04 3.64 20.01
CA ILE A 244 3.76 3.16 19.47
C ILE A 244 3.45 3.85 18.13
N TYR A 245 3.55 5.18 18.05
CA TYR A 245 3.38 5.93 16.79
C TYR A 245 4.47 5.52 15.77
N GLY A 246 5.68 5.20 16.24
CA GLY A 246 6.77 4.66 15.41
C GLY A 246 6.45 3.30 14.78
N LEU A 247 5.90 2.35 15.54
CA LEU A 247 5.46 1.05 15.03
C LEU A 247 4.31 1.18 14.02
N VAL A 248 3.41 2.15 14.20
CA VAL A 248 2.31 2.42 13.26
C VAL A 248 2.82 3.12 12.00
N ASN A 249 3.78 4.04 12.11
CA ASN A 249 4.49 4.62 10.96
C ASN A 249 5.20 3.52 10.13
N LEU A 250 5.90 2.61 10.82
CA LEU A 250 6.55 1.47 10.17
C LEU A 250 5.55 0.51 9.51
N ALA A 251 4.40 0.28 10.14
CA ALA A 251 3.34 -0.52 9.54
C ALA A 251 2.78 0.12 8.26
N ALA A 252 2.59 1.44 8.24
CA ALA A 252 2.13 2.16 7.05
C ALA A 252 3.16 2.10 5.91
N PHE A 253 4.45 2.24 6.22
CA PHE A 253 5.55 2.03 5.27
C PHE A 253 5.55 0.61 4.68
N LEU A 254 5.60 -0.41 5.52
CA LEU A 254 5.65 -1.81 5.10
C LEU A 254 4.40 -2.22 4.31
N ALA A 255 3.22 -1.75 4.71
CA ALA A 255 1.97 -2.02 4.00
C ALA A 255 1.94 -1.49 2.56
N ASN A 256 2.61 -0.36 2.31
CA ASN A 256 2.83 0.18 0.98
C ASN A 256 3.90 -0.64 0.22
N ALA A 257 5.04 -0.93 0.85
CA ALA A 257 6.13 -1.71 0.25
C ALA A 257 5.68 -3.11 -0.21
N MET A 258 4.79 -3.75 0.56
CA MET A 258 4.14 -5.00 0.18
C MET A 258 3.40 -4.93 -1.16
N VAL A 259 2.80 -3.79 -1.50
CA VAL A 259 2.01 -3.60 -2.74
C VAL A 259 2.83 -3.02 -3.89
N GLU A 260 3.87 -2.23 -3.59
CA GLU A 260 4.83 -1.78 -4.59
C GLU A 260 5.65 -2.94 -5.14
N SER A 261 6.42 -3.65 -4.30
CA SER A 261 7.43 -4.59 -4.79
C SER A 261 7.49 -5.95 -4.08
N ILE A 262 7.28 -6.04 -2.76
CA ILE A 262 7.58 -7.29 -2.01
C ILE A 262 6.70 -8.45 -2.47
N GLN A 263 5.40 -8.23 -2.72
CA GLN A 263 4.50 -9.29 -3.21
C GLN A 263 4.94 -9.87 -4.57
N TYR A 264 5.68 -9.12 -5.38
CA TYR A 264 6.20 -9.53 -6.68
C TYR A 264 7.65 -10.05 -6.60
N ASP A 265 8.40 -9.66 -5.57
CA ASP A 265 9.82 -9.99 -5.37
C ASP A 265 10.67 -9.54 -6.58
N THR A 266 10.43 -8.29 -6.97
CA THR A 266 11.15 -7.52 -8.01
C THR A 266 11.68 -6.23 -7.39
N CYS A 267 12.80 -5.71 -7.90
CA CYS A 267 13.35 -4.42 -7.49
C CYS A 267 12.92 -3.30 -8.44
N ASP A 268 12.90 -3.56 -9.75
CA ASP A 268 12.34 -2.64 -10.74
C ASP A 268 10.81 -2.75 -10.82
N GLU A 269 10.21 -1.65 -11.28
CA GLU A 269 8.80 -1.55 -11.63
C GLU A 269 8.46 -2.45 -12.82
N LEU A 270 7.30 -3.11 -12.74
CA LEU A 270 6.79 -3.98 -13.79
C LEU A 270 5.85 -3.23 -14.72
N ASN A 271 5.94 -3.54 -16.02
CA ASN A 271 4.96 -3.09 -17.01
C ASN A 271 3.62 -3.81 -16.76
N TRP A 272 2.73 -3.20 -15.98
CA TRP A 272 1.41 -3.73 -15.60
C TRP A 272 0.24 -3.07 -16.35
N GLN A 273 0.46 -1.90 -16.96
CA GLN A 273 -0.61 -1.14 -17.58
C GLN A 273 -0.89 -1.59 -19.02
N ALA A 274 -1.96 -2.38 -19.20
CA ALA A 274 -2.47 -2.74 -20.51
C ALA A 274 -3.37 -1.66 -21.12
N VAL A 275 -3.09 -1.27 -22.36
CA VAL A 275 -3.99 -0.51 -23.25
C VAL A 275 -4.51 -1.50 -24.29
N ALA A 276 -5.84 -1.64 -24.42
CA ALA A 276 -6.48 -2.52 -25.42
C ALA A 276 -5.93 -3.96 -25.50
N GLY A 277 -5.53 -4.55 -24.36
CA GLY A 277 -4.97 -5.91 -24.27
C GLY A 277 -3.47 -6.06 -24.55
N ARG A 278 -2.78 -4.95 -24.81
CA ARG A 278 -1.35 -4.85 -25.11
C ARG A 278 -0.66 -3.93 -24.12
N TYR A 279 0.63 -4.12 -23.90
CA TYR A 279 1.42 -3.31 -22.98
C TYR A 279 2.40 -2.49 -23.80
N ALA A 280 2.31 -1.15 -23.76
CA ALA A 280 3.22 -0.31 -24.52
C ALA A 280 4.63 -0.43 -23.94
N ILE A 281 5.68 -0.44 -24.78
CA ILE A 281 7.06 -0.42 -24.29
C ILE A 281 7.39 0.98 -23.72
N SER A 282 6.75 2.03 -24.23
CA SER A 282 6.77 3.40 -23.72
C SER A 282 6.12 3.59 -22.33
N ASN A 283 5.56 2.55 -21.73
CA ASN A 283 5.17 2.57 -20.32
C ASN A 283 6.38 2.75 -19.37
N SER A 284 7.63 2.57 -19.83
CA SER A 284 8.83 2.93 -19.06
C SER A 284 8.94 4.43 -18.77
N CYS A 285 8.36 5.27 -19.65
CA CYS A 285 8.21 6.71 -19.45
C CYS A 285 7.17 7.06 -18.37
N GLY A 286 6.31 6.12 -17.98
CA GLY A 286 5.22 6.39 -17.06
C GLY A 286 4.06 5.40 -17.19
N GLN A 287 3.55 4.95 -16.06
CA GLN A 287 2.29 4.22 -15.95
C GLN A 287 1.25 5.06 -15.20
N ASP A 288 -0.02 4.65 -15.27
CA ASP A 288 -1.11 5.23 -14.49
C ASP A 288 -1.25 6.77 -14.66
N GLY A 289 -1.13 7.21 -15.92
CA GLY A 289 -1.30 8.61 -16.34
C GLY A 289 -0.09 9.52 -16.09
N ARG A 290 1.01 8.96 -15.58
CA ARG A 290 2.21 9.69 -15.16
C ARG A 290 3.24 9.84 -16.28
N SER A 291 4.21 10.72 -16.06
CA SER A 291 5.32 10.97 -16.98
C SER A 291 6.61 11.20 -16.17
N TYR A 292 7.38 10.15 -15.96
CA TYR A 292 8.46 10.10 -14.95
C TYR A 292 9.63 11.03 -15.26
N GLN A 293 9.86 11.37 -16.54
CA GLN A 293 10.84 12.38 -16.96
C GLN A 293 10.35 13.83 -16.82
N ASP A 294 9.04 14.07 -16.70
CA ASP A 294 8.44 15.41 -16.61
C ASP A 294 8.02 15.79 -15.17
N GLU A 295 8.02 14.83 -14.24
CA GLU A 295 7.74 15.01 -12.81
C GLU A 295 8.92 15.66 -12.06
N ILE A 296 9.18 16.93 -12.38
CA ILE A 296 10.23 17.78 -11.80
C ILE A 296 9.85 18.36 -10.42
N CYS A 297 10.83 18.87 -9.69
CA CYS A 297 10.60 19.68 -8.48
C CYS A 297 11.59 20.86 -8.39
N GLU A 298 12.21 21.14 -7.24
CA GLU A 298 13.27 22.16 -7.20
C GLU A 298 14.44 21.75 -8.11
N GLU A 299 15.01 22.71 -8.83
CA GLU A 299 16.12 22.51 -9.77
C GLU A 299 17.29 21.73 -9.13
N LYS A 300 17.68 22.09 -7.90
CA LYS A 300 18.75 21.43 -7.13
C LYS A 300 18.49 19.94 -6.81
N TYR A 301 17.24 19.48 -6.91
CA TYR A 301 16.78 18.12 -6.62
C TYR A 301 16.34 17.35 -7.86
N THR A 302 16.31 17.96 -9.04
CA THR A 302 15.78 17.34 -10.26
C THR A 302 16.93 16.83 -11.11
N CYS A 303 16.92 15.55 -11.50
CA CYS A 303 17.89 15.04 -12.47
C CYS A 303 17.65 15.64 -13.86
N GLU A 304 18.72 15.97 -14.58
CA GLU A 304 18.64 16.29 -16.00
C GLU A 304 18.27 15.03 -16.81
N VAL A 305 17.40 15.18 -17.81
CA VAL A 305 16.96 14.07 -18.66
C VAL A 305 17.94 13.88 -19.81
N ASP A 306 18.87 12.93 -19.65
CA ASP A 306 19.71 12.46 -20.75
C ASP A 306 18.88 11.63 -21.73
N THR A 307 18.62 12.20 -22.91
CA THR A 307 17.92 11.52 -24.02
C THR A 307 18.75 10.40 -24.63
N THR A 308 20.07 10.34 -24.37
CA THR A 308 20.98 9.32 -24.91
C THR A 308 21.19 8.12 -24.00
N MET A 309 20.70 8.18 -22.75
CA MET A 309 20.82 7.10 -21.77
C MET A 309 20.10 5.82 -22.25
N GLU A 310 20.81 4.70 -22.21
CA GLU A 310 20.29 3.37 -22.56
C GLU A 310 20.38 2.43 -21.35
N GLN A 311 19.24 1.89 -20.92
CA GLN A 311 19.13 0.95 -19.79
C GLN A 311 18.05 -0.10 -20.01
N THR A 312 18.16 -1.19 -19.26
CA THR A 312 17.14 -2.24 -19.14
C THR A 312 16.98 -2.60 -17.67
N ALA A 313 15.74 -2.67 -17.17
CA ALA A 313 15.42 -3.14 -15.81
C ALA A 313 15.95 -4.57 -15.57
N VAL A 314 16.38 -4.88 -14.35
CA VAL A 314 16.87 -6.24 -14.02
C VAL A 314 15.74 -7.24 -13.77
N ASP A 315 14.51 -6.74 -13.59
CA ASP A 315 13.32 -7.55 -13.36
C ASP A 315 12.25 -7.42 -14.45
N SER A 316 11.43 -8.47 -14.57
CA SER A 316 10.22 -8.54 -15.39
C SER A 316 9.16 -9.40 -14.70
N GLY A 317 7.93 -9.38 -15.21
CA GLY A 317 6.82 -10.06 -14.56
C GLY A 317 7.01 -11.58 -14.51
N LYS A 318 6.62 -12.21 -13.39
CA LYS A 318 6.84 -13.65 -13.17
C LYS A 318 5.83 -14.51 -13.90
N GLY A 319 5.97 -14.70 -15.22
CA GLY A 319 5.13 -15.63 -16.00
C GLY A 319 5.53 -15.77 -17.48
N THR A 320 5.10 -16.86 -18.12
CA THR A 320 5.46 -17.22 -19.51
C THR A 320 4.94 -16.28 -20.61
N ARG A 321 4.12 -15.29 -20.25
CA ARG A 321 3.58 -14.24 -21.13
C ARG A 321 3.63 -12.85 -20.50
N ALA A 322 4.42 -12.68 -19.43
CA ALA A 322 4.63 -11.38 -18.83
C ALA A 322 5.33 -10.43 -19.82
N PRO A 323 5.03 -9.13 -19.78
CA PRO A 323 5.78 -8.13 -20.55
C PRO A 323 7.29 -8.14 -20.22
N PRO A 324 8.15 -7.71 -21.16
CA PRO A 324 9.59 -7.61 -20.95
C PRO A 324 9.94 -6.58 -19.86
N PRO A 325 11.19 -6.57 -19.37
CA PRO A 325 11.69 -5.50 -18.51
C PRO A 325 11.50 -4.12 -19.16
N PHE A 326 11.39 -3.06 -18.36
CA PHE A 326 11.41 -1.71 -18.90
C PHE A 326 12.75 -1.39 -19.58
N THR A 327 12.69 -0.59 -20.64
CA THR A 327 13.87 -0.11 -21.37
C THR A 327 13.76 1.39 -21.63
N CYS A 328 14.90 2.04 -21.71
CA CYS A 328 15.08 3.38 -22.27
C CYS A 328 16.26 3.35 -23.25
N ARG A 329 16.25 4.22 -24.26
CA ARG A 329 17.30 4.39 -25.28
C ARG A 329 17.02 5.65 -26.12
N ALA A 330 18.03 6.14 -26.82
CA ALA A 330 17.90 7.28 -27.73
C ALA A 330 16.92 7.05 -28.89
N GLY A 331 16.31 8.14 -29.35
CA GLY A 331 15.50 8.24 -30.56
C GLY A 331 14.01 8.40 -30.31
N SER A 332 13.41 9.44 -30.91
CA SER A 332 11.98 9.74 -30.87
C SER A 332 11.43 10.09 -32.27
N GLY A 333 10.10 10.02 -32.43
CA GLY A 333 9.41 10.30 -33.70
C GLY A 333 9.41 9.14 -34.71
N ASP A 334 9.18 9.48 -35.98
CA ASP A 334 8.94 8.52 -37.06
C ASP A 334 10.12 7.54 -37.25
N GLY A 335 9.84 6.25 -37.03
CA GLY A 335 10.83 5.16 -37.15
C GLY A 335 11.60 4.83 -35.87
N TYR A 336 11.34 5.55 -34.78
CA TYR A 336 11.89 5.29 -33.44
C TYR A 336 10.85 4.72 -32.46
N TYR A 337 9.74 4.18 -32.98
CA TYR A 337 8.65 3.65 -32.16
C TYR A 337 9.13 2.49 -31.27
N SER A 338 8.87 2.58 -29.97
CA SER A 338 9.25 1.53 -29.01
C SER A 338 8.47 0.24 -29.23
N GLY A 339 7.23 0.32 -29.72
CA GLY A 339 6.37 -0.83 -29.93
C GLY A 339 5.58 -1.26 -28.69
N TYR A 340 5.10 -2.50 -28.70
CA TYR A 340 4.27 -3.06 -27.63
C TYR A 340 4.50 -4.57 -27.43
N TRP A 341 4.23 -5.06 -26.22
CA TRP A 341 4.12 -6.49 -25.93
C TRP A 341 2.72 -7.01 -26.26
N ASP A 342 2.64 -8.00 -27.15
CA ASP A 342 1.39 -8.68 -27.48
C ASP A 342 1.23 -9.94 -26.61
N THR A 343 0.26 -9.92 -25.69
CA THR A 343 -0.01 -11.05 -24.79
C THR A 343 -0.63 -12.25 -25.49
N SER A 344 -1.18 -12.09 -26.70
CA SER A 344 -1.86 -13.17 -27.42
C SER A 344 -0.86 -14.12 -28.10
N SER A 345 0.23 -13.58 -28.65
CA SER A 345 1.38 -14.35 -29.16
C SER A 345 2.45 -14.60 -28.09
N GLY A 346 2.60 -13.70 -27.11
CA GLY A 346 3.73 -13.70 -26.17
C GLY A 346 5.01 -13.18 -26.83
N THR A 347 4.90 -12.08 -27.58
CA THR A 347 6.03 -11.50 -28.34
C THR A 347 6.02 -9.98 -28.30
N GLU A 348 7.20 -9.37 -28.28
CA GLU A 348 7.36 -7.93 -28.49
C GLU A 348 7.23 -7.60 -29.98
N ILE A 349 6.44 -6.57 -30.29
CA ILE A 349 6.20 -6.03 -31.63
C ILE A 349 6.86 -4.66 -31.69
N THR A 350 8.10 -4.62 -32.18
CA THR A 350 8.96 -3.42 -32.23
C THR A 350 8.64 -2.52 -33.43
N ASN A 351 9.17 -1.29 -33.41
CA ASN A 351 9.06 -0.28 -34.48
C ASN A 351 7.64 -0.11 -35.07
N THR A 352 6.64 -0.17 -34.18
CA THR A 352 5.22 -0.01 -34.51
C THR A 352 4.66 1.08 -33.60
N PRO A 353 3.99 2.13 -34.13
CA PRO A 353 3.42 3.18 -33.30
C PRO A 353 2.36 2.59 -32.36
N TYR A 354 2.64 2.63 -31.06
CA TYR A 354 1.71 2.20 -30.01
C TYR A 354 1.96 3.03 -28.76
N SER A 355 0.91 3.63 -28.20
CA SER A 355 1.04 4.60 -27.13
C SER A 355 0.80 4.02 -25.74
N SER A 356 1.53 4.55 -24.76
CA SER A 356 1.15 4.50 -23.34
C SER A 356 -0.15 5.28 -23.09
N THR A 357 -0.66 5.27 -21.85
CA THR A 357 -1.83 6.10 -21.50
C THR A 357 -1.59 7.61 -21.60
N THR A 358 -0.34 8.06 -21.59
CA THR A 358 0.05 9.48 -21.81
C THR A 358 0.32 9.83 -23.28
N GLY A 359 0.17 8.88 -24.20
CA GLY A 359 0.35 9.11 -25.64
C GLY A 359 1.77 8.91 -26.17
N ARG A 360 2.78 8.68 -25.30
CA ARG A 360 4.18 8.45 -25.71
C ARG A 360 4.32 7.13 -26.48
N THR A 361 5.04 7.14 -27.60
CA THR A 361 5.23 5.99 -28.51
C THR A 361 6.68 5.51 -28.64
N ASP A 362 7.59 6.15 -27.91
CA ASP A 362 9.03 5.96 -27.88
C ASP A 362 9.51 5.87 -26.41
N VAL A 363 10.82 5.69 -26.19
CA VAL A 363 11.42 5.54 -24.85
C VAL A 363 12.63 6.46 -24.61
N GLU A 364 12.70 7.57 -25.36
CA GLU A 364 13.78 8.55 -25.26
C GLU A 364 13.72 9.29 -23.92
N GLY A 365 14.82 9.25 -23.14
CA GLY A 365 14.90 9.85 -21.80
C GLY A 365 14.08 9.14 -20.72
N CYS A 366 13.52 7.96 -20.97
CA CYS A 366 12.53 7.30 -20.11
C CYS A 366 13.11 6.34 -19.05
N CYS A 367 14.29 6.64 -18.48
CA CYS A 367 15.00 5.73 -17.57
C CYS A 367 14.53 5.77 -16.10
N TRP A 368 13.45 6.49 -15.82
CA TRP A 368 13.07 6.96 -14.47
C TRP A 368 11.95 6.15 -13.80
N TRP A 369 11.74 4.90 -14.24
CA TRP A 369 10.79 3.96 -13.63
C TRP A 369 11.15 3.60 -12.18
N GLY A 370 10.18 3.06 -11.44
CA GLY A 370 10.32 2.78 -10.01
C GLY A 370 11.34 1.70 -9.67
N ARG A 371 12.10 1.94 -8.60
CA ARG A 371 13.13 1.03 -8.08
C ARG A 371 13.12 0.95 -6.55
N GLY A 372 13.45 -0.20 -5.97
CA GLY A 372 13.52 -0.38 -4.51
C GLY A 372 12.17 -0.67 -3.83
N ALA A 373 12.14 -0.67 -2.49
CA ALA A 373 11.01 -1.21 -1.72
C ALA A 373 9.69 -0.42 -1.83
N LEU A 374 9.72 0.86 -2.20
CA LEU A 374 8.53 1.66 -2.55
C LEU A 374 8.43 1.97 -4.06
N LEU A 375 9.28 1.35 -4.89
CA LEU A 375 9.45 1.67 -6.30
C LEU A 375 9.66 3.18 -6.54
N THR A 376 10.65 3.76 -5.87
CA THR A 376 11.03 5.17 -6.00
C THR A 376 11.35 5.50 -7.45
N ARG A 377 10.63 6.49 -8.00
CA ARG A 377 10.49 6.79 -9.44
C ARG A 377 10.50 8.29 -9.67
N ASN A 378 10.72 8.68 -10.93
CA ASN A 378 10.81 10.06 -11.46
C ASN A 378 12.11 10.83 -11.19
N VAL A 379 12.37 11.83 -12.04
CA VAL A 379 13.56 12.71 -12.01
C VAL A 379 13.72 13.51 -10.71
N CYS A 380 12.62 13.89 -10.06
CA CYS A 380 12.66 14.59 -8.77
C CYS A 380 13.11 13.67 -7.63
N ASN A 381 12.46 12.52 -7.43
CA ASN A 381 12.78 11.65 -6.30
C ASN A 381 14.15 11.01 -6.47
N ILE A 382 14.50 10.58 -7.69
CA ILE A 382 15.83 10.01 -7.98
C ILE A 382 16.92 11.09 -7.85
N GLY A 383 16.62 12.35 -8.21
CA GLY A 383 17.53 13.48 -7.97
C GLY A 383 17.66 13.86 -6.49
N LYS A 384 16.60 13.69 -5.68
CA LYS A 384 16.70 13.75 -4.20
C LYS A 384 17.60 12.65 -3.65
N LEU A 385 17.51 11.40 -4.15
CA LEU A 385 18.45 10.34 -3.76
C LEU A 385 19.90 10.75 -4.06
N ASN A 386 20.16 11.30 -5.25
CA ASN A 386 21.50 11.80 -5.59
C ASN A 386 21.95 12.93 -4.65
N TYR A 387 21.07 13.92 -4.42
CA TYR A 387 21.34 15.07 -3.57
C TYR A 387 21.64 14.68 -2.12
N TRP A 388 20.90 13.73 -1.54
CA TRP A 388 20.96 13.42 -0.10
C TRP A 388 21.79 12.18 0.25
N LEU A 389 21.78 11.15 -0.61
CA LEU A 389 22.42 9.85 -0.35
C LEU A 389 23.53 9.49 -1.33
N GLY A 390 23.58 10.11 -2.51
CA GLY A 390 24.47 9.78 -3.62
C GLY A 390 25.76 10.61 -3.71
N SER A 391 26.35 10.61 -4.91
CA SER A 391 27.60 11.32 -5.21
C SER A 391 27.44 12.84 -5.13
N LYS A 392 26.28 13.40 -5.47
CA LYS A 392 26.03 14.85 -5.33
C LYS A 392 26.14 15.30 -3.87
N ALA A 393 25.71 14.49 -2.90
CA ALA A 393 25.92 14.78 -1.48
C ALA A 393 27.42 14.90 -1.14
N ALA A 394 28.24 13.95 -1.59
CA ALA A 394 29.69 13.95 -1.36
C ALA A 394 30.43 15.08 -2.10
N LEU A 395 30.03 15.40 -3.34
CA LEU A 395 30.57 16.51 -4.13
C LEU A 395 30.26 17.88 -3.51
N ASP A 396 29.06 18.05 -2.92
CA ASP A 396 28.69 19.23 -2.15
C ASP A 396 29.37 19.28 -0.76
N GLY A 397 30.24 18.32 -0.43
CA GLY A 397 30.97 18.25 0.84
C GLY A 397 30.14 17.78 2.04
N ARG A 398 28.97 17.19 1.81
CA ARG A 398 28.04 16.68 2.83
C ARG A 398 28.26 15.19 3.08
N SER A 399 27.71 14.71 4.18
CA SER A 399 27.64 13.26 4.45
C SER A 399 26.78 12.56 3.40
N SER A 400 27.11 11.30 3.11
CA SER A 400 26.53 10.49 2.03
C SER A 400 26.71 9.01 2.36
N LEU A 401 25.69 8.18 2.14
CA LEU A 401 25.79 6.72 2.29
C LEU A 401 26.44 6.07 1.06
N TYR A 402 26.22 6.66 -0.12
CA TYR A 402 26.68 6.14 -1.40
C TYR A 402 27.50 7.23 -2.15
N PRO A 403 28.64 7.67 -1.60
CA PRO A 403 29.40 8.82 -2.11
C PRO A 403 29.94 8.64 -3.54
N ASN A 404 29.93 7.41 -4.06
CA ASN A 404 30.36 7.07 -5.43
C ASN A 404 29.18 6.83 -6.40
N THR A 405 27.93 6.85 -5.91
CA THR A 405 26.74 6.50 -6.69
C THR A 405 26.02 7.76 -7.16
N ASP A 406 26.16 8.07 -8.45
CA ASP A 406 25.39 9.12 -9.08
C ASP A 406 24.02 8.58 -9.52
N PHE A 407 22.99 8.75 -8.69
CA PHE A 407 21.64 8.25 -8.99
C PHE A 407 21.00 8.93 -10.22
N CYS A 408 21.50 10.08 -10.70
CA CYS A 408 20.99 10.68 -11.93
C CYS A 408 21.61 10.05 -13.19
N ASN A 409 22.89 9.70 -13.15
CA ASN A 409 23.56 9.06 -14.29
C ASN A 409 23.54 7.51 -14.25
N PHE A 410 23.23 6.94 -13.09
CA PHE A 410 23.13 5.50 -12.83
C PHE A 410 21.88 5.17 -11.95
N PRO A 411 20.65 5.55 -12.37
CA PRO A 411 19.42 5.32 -11.60
C PRO A 411 19.13 3.84 -11.29
N GLU A 412 19.66 2.90 -12.07
CA GLU A 412 19.56 1.46 -11.82
C GLU A 412 20.36 0.99 -10.59
N ALA A 413 21.20 1.82 -9.98
CA ALA A 413 22.02 1.48 -8.80
C ALA A 413 21.25 0.74 -7.70
N THR A 414 20.03 1.18 -7.40
CA THR A 414 19.14 0.57 -6.39
C THR A 414 18.85 -0.91 -6.68
N CYS A 415 18.95 -1.35 -7.93
CA CYS A 415 18.66 -2.72 -8.35
C CYS A 415 19.89 -3.49 -8.86
N SER A 416 20.88 -2.82 -9.46
CA SER A 416 22.04 -3.47 -10.11
C SER A 416 23.39 -3.33 -9.39
N SER A 417 23.53 -2.42 -8.42
CA SER A 417 24.81 -2.21 -7.72
C SER A 417 25.15 -3.33 -6.73
N ASN A 418 26.41 -3.38 -6.26
CA ASN A 418 26.82 -4.32 -5.21
C ASN A 418 26.02 -4.12 -3.90
N ASP A 419 25.61 -2.89 -3.62
CA ASP A 419 24.90 -2.51 -2.38
C ASP A 419 23.36 -2.62 -2.53
N SER A 420 22.88 -3.07 -3.70
CA SER A 420 21.47 -3.21 -4.09
C SER A 420 20.57 -3.86 -3.04
N GLU A 421 21.06 -4.83 -2.26
CA GLU A 421 20.27 -5.49 -1.22
C GLU A 421 19.89 -4.59 -0.03
N GLU A 422 20.75 -3.67 0.36
CA GLU A 422 20.51 -2.67 1.43
C GLU A 422 19.88 -1.41 0.83
N MET A 423 20.38 -0.97 -0.34
CA MET A 423 19.94 0.24 -1.02
C MET A 423 18.45 0.23 -1.36
N ARG A 424 17.88 -0.93 -1.71
CA ARG A 424 16.42 -1.13 -1.89
C ARG A 424 15.59 -0.64 -0.71
N TRP A 425 16.07 -0.83 0.52
CA TRP A 425 15.39 -0.41 1.74
C TRP A 425 15.70 1.03 2.09
N THR A 426 16.97 1.43 2.02
CA THR A 426 17.42 2.76 2.43
C THR A 426 16.85 3.88 1.54
N VAL A 427 16.79 3.71 0.21
CA VAL A 427 16.16 4.73 -0.66
C VAL A 427 14.65 4.85 -0.41
N ALA A 428 14.01 3.73 -0.06
CA ALA A 428 12.58 3.66 0.21
C ALA A 428 12.22 4.27 1.59
N MET A 429 13.03 4.00 2.62
CA MET A 429 12.91 4.64 3.93
C MET A 429 13.24 6.13 3.84
N PHE A 430 14.18 6.53 2.98
CA PHE A 430 14.43 7.93 2.67
C PHE A 430 13.21 8.60 2.01
N GLU A 431 12.62 8.01 0.96
CA GLU A 431 11.41 8.59 0.35
C GLU A 431 10.27 8.69 1.38
N TRP A 432 10.07 7.67 2.22
CA TRP A 432 9.06 7.75 3.28
C TRP A 432 9.36 8.88 4.28
N ALA A 433 10.62 9.01 4.71
CA ALA A 433 11.04 10.03 5.68
C ALA A 433 11.01 11.46 5.12
N GLU A 434 11.35 11.65 3.86
CA GLU A 434 11.38 12.96 3.19
C GLU A 434 10.00 13.38 2.67
N ARG A 435 9.29 12.48 1.97
CA ARG A 435 8.06 12.78 1.24
C ARG A 435 6.79 12.59 2.05
N VAL A 436 6.74 11.53 2.87
CA VAL A 436 5.50 11.15 3.60
C VAL A 436 5.51 11.74 5.00
N GLN A 437 6.57 11.53 5.78
CA GLN A 437 6.63 12.00 7.18
C GLN A 437 6.63 13.53 7.32
N THR A 438 7.16 14.28 6.35
CA THR A 438 7.15 15.76 6.38
C THR A 438 5.87 16.37 5.82
N TYR A 439 5.01 15.58 5.17
CA TYR A 439 3.88 16.09 4.39
C TYR A 439 2.95 16.96 5.25
N SER A 440 2.69 18.18 4.79
CA SER A 440 1.87 19.17 5.49
C SER A 440 1.15 20.08 4.49
N ASN A 441 -0.13 19.83 4.25
CA ASN A 441 -1.00 20.66 3.42
C ASN A 441 -2.47 20.45 3.84
N LYS A 442 -2.97 21.27 4.78
CA LYS A 442 -4.23 21.12 5.55
C LYS A 442 -4.30 19.86 6.44
N TRP A 443 -3.77 18.76 5.94
CA TRP A 443 -3.51 17.48 6.60
C TRP A 443 -1.99 17.34 6.79
N THR A 444 -1.54 16.92 7.97
CA THR A 444 -0.12 16.85 8.33
C THR A 444 0.20 15.48 8.91
N TYR A 445 1.11 14.75 8.28
CA TYR A 445 1.29 13.31 8.54
C TYR A 445 1.53 12.96 10.01
N THR A 446 2.38 13.73 10.70
CA THR A 446 2.70 13.50 12.13
C THR A 446 1.51 13.76 13.04
N THR A 447 0.74 14.83 12.80
CA THR A 447 -0.50 15.13 13.52
C THR A 447 -1.54 14.04 13.32
N GLU A 448 -1.66 13.54 12.10
CA GLU A 448 -2.70 12.58 11.71
C GLU A 448 -2.36 11.15 12.12
N LEU A 449 -1.07 10.79 12.17
CA LEU A 449 -0.55 9.61 12.84
C LEU A 449 -0.88 9.64 14.35
N THR A 450 -0.71 10.78 15.02
CA THR A 450 -1.11 10.94 16.43
C THR A 450 -2.63 10.81 16.59
N ASN A 451 -3.42 11.51 15.77
CA ASN A 451 -4.89 11.45 15.81
C ASN A 451 -5.41 10.02 15.60
N PHE A 452 -4.85 9.26 14.65
CA PHE A 452 -5.21 7.87 14.40
C PHE A 452 -4.88 6.94 15.59
N VAL A 453 -3.69 7.06 16.17
CA VAL A 453 -3.26 6.22 17.31
C VAL A 453 -4.04 6.55 18.58
N ASP A 454 -4.19 7.83 18.91
CA ASP A 454 -4.93 8.28 20.09
C ASP A 454 -6.45 8.06 19.93
N GLY A 455 -6.95 8.08 18.68
CA GLY A 455 -8.30 7.63 18.29
C GLY A 455 -8.50 6.11 18.30
N GLY A 456 -7.54 5.34 18.81
CA GLY A 456 -7.66 3.89 19.00
C GLY A 456 -7.48 3.05 17.74
N MET A 457 -6.93 3.63 16.66
CA MET A 457 -6.58 2.96 15.40
C MET A 457 -7.78 2.35 14.65
N THR A 458 -8.92 3.04 14.65
CA THR A 458 -10.22 2.53 14.13
C THR A 458 -10.64 3.09 12.76
N ASP A 459 -9.86 3.99 12.17
CA ASP A 459 -10.20 4.75 10.95
C ASP A 459 -9.35 4.37 9.73
N ASP A 460 -10.00 4.23 8.57
CA ASP A 460 -9.34 3.96 7.27
C ASP A 460 -8.60 5.20 6.71
N SER A 461 -9.01 6.42 7.07
CA SER A 461 -8.57 7.64 6.39
C SER A 461 -7.07 7.89 6.50
N PHE A 462 -6.46 7.63 7.66
CA PHE A 462 -5.02 7.80 7.86
C PHE A 462 -4.18 7.02 6.84
N ILE A 463 -4.38 5.69 6.74
CA ILE A 463 -3.58 4.85 5.84
C ILE A 463 -3.89 5.15 4.37
N MET A 464 -5.17 5.41 4.03
CA MET A 464 -5.57 5.74 2.66
C MET A 464 -4.96 7.09 2.22
N SER A 465 -4.90 8.09 3.10
CA SER A 465 -4.24 9.37 2.84
C SER A 465 -2.72 9.25 2.76
N ALA A 466 -2.08 8.50 3.65
CA ALA A 466 -0.64 8.23 3.59
C ALA A 466 -0.23 7.54 2.27
N SER A 467 -1.01 6.56 1.82
CA SER A 467 -0.80 5.91 0.52
C SER A 467 -1.00 6.86 -0.68
N ARG A 468 -1.92 7.83 -0.62
CA ARG A 468 -2.03 8.88 -1.66
C ARG A 468 -0.83 9.83 -1.63
N VAL A 469 -0.31 10.19 -0.46
CA VAL A 469 0.89 11.04 -0.35
C VAL A 469 2.10 10.35 -1.01
N LEU A 470 2.27 9.04 -0.79
CA LEU A 470 3.31 8.25 -1.45
C LEU A 470 3.09 8.08 -2.96
N SER A 471 1.91 7.68 -3.42
CA SER A 471 1.71 7.41 -4.86
C SER A 471 1.58 8.71 -5.67
N ASN A 472 0.76 9.65 -5.18
CA ASN A 472 0.25 10.80 -5.93
C ASN A 472 0.81 12.15 -5.42
N GLY A 473 1.45 12.20 -4.24
CA GLY A 473 2.01 13.45 -3.68
C GLY A 473 0.97 14.35 -2.99
N CYS A 474 -0.23 13.86 -2.73
CA CYS A 474 -1.35 14.60 -2.16
C CYS A 474 -2.24 13.68 -1.32
N HIS A 475 -3.04 14.21 -0.39
CA HIS A 475 -3.80 13.39 0.58
C HIS A 475 -5.31 13.28 0.29
N GLU A 476 -5.89 14.24 -0.43
CA GLU A 476 -7.34 14.33 -0.70
C GLU A 476 -7.79 13.27 -1.73
N ILE A 477 -9.02 12.77 -1.60
CA ILE A 477 -9.61 11.84 -2.59
C ILE A 477 -9.76 12.58 -3.93
N GLY A 478 -9.33 11.96 -5.03
CA GLY A 478 -9.41 12.59 -6.35
C GLY A 478 -8.41 13.72 -6.60
N CYS A 479 -7.35 13.85 -5.77
CA CYS A 479 -6.26 14.79 -6.01
C CYS A 479 -5.34 14.41 -7.20
N SER A 480 -5.60 13.26 -7.83
CA SER A 480 -4.98 12.76 -9.06
C SER A 480 -6.08 12.25 -9.99
N THR A 481 -5.80 12.13 -11.28
CA THR A 481 -6.68 11.51 -12.28
C THR A 481 -6.91 10.02 -12.03
N ILE A 482 -5.99 9.35 -11.31
CA ILE A 482 -6.05 7.93 -10.98
C ILE A 482 -5.84 7.75 -9.47
N GLU A 483 -6.73 6.97 -8.85
CA GLU A 483 -6.70 6.60 -7.43
C GLU A 483 -5.65 5.50 -7.16
N VAL A 484 -5.18 5.38 -5.92
CA VAL A 484 -4.00 4.56 -5.59
C VAL A 484 -4.16 3.08 -5.96
N ARG A 485 -3.20 2.56 -6.74
CA ARG A 485 -3.12 1.14 -7.12
C ARG A 485 -3.21 0.24 -5.89
N MET A 486 -4.25 -0.59 -5.84
CA MET A 486 -4.52 -1.63 -4.83
C MET A 486 -4.64 -1.07 -3.39
N ALA A 487 -5.27 0.10 -3.24
CA ALA A 487 -5.46 0.77 -1.95
C ALA A 487 -6.06 -0.10 -0.83
N ASP A 488 -7.11 -0.89 -1.11
CA ASP A 488 -7.69 -1.78 -0.09
C ASP A 488 -6.72 -2.89 0.38
N GLN A 489 -5.78 -3.32 -0.47
CA GLN A 489 -4.75 -4.26 -0.05
C GLN A 489 -3.68 -3.57 0.81
N ARG A 490 -3.32 -2.31 0.51
CA ARG A 490 -2.45 -1.50 1.39
C ARG A 490 -3.08 -1.35 2.77
N LYS A 491 -4.37 -1.04 2.84
CA LYS A 491 -5.16 -1.02 4.08
C LYS A 491 -5.17 -2.38 4.79
N ALA A 492 -5.43 -3.48 4.09
CA ALA A 492 -5.45 -4.82 4.67
C ALA A 492 -4.07 -5.21 5.27
N ASN A 493 -2.98 -4.94 4.54
CA ASN A 493 -1.62 -5.14 5.00
C ASN A 493 -1.31 -4.31 6.26
N PHE A 494 -1.74 -3.05 6.29
CA PHE A 494 -1.54 -2.15 7.44
C PHE A 494 -2.22 -2.69 8.70
N TYR A 495 -3.49 -3.09 8.61
CA TYR A 495 -4.21 -3.66 9.74
C TYR A 495 -3.65 -5.01 10.20
N LEU A 496 -3.19 -5.86 9.28
CA LEU A 496 -2.46 -7.09 9.59
C LEU A 496 -1.20 -6.79 10.42
N ILE A 497 -0.41 -5.79 10.01
CA ILE A 497 0.84 -5.45 10.71
C ILE A 497 0.55 -4.88 12.11
N ILE A 498 -0.33 -3.88 12.26
CA ILE A 498 -0.56 -3.27 13.58
C ILE A 498 -1.31 -4.19 14.56
N ASN A 499 -2.20 -5.06 14.09
CA ASN A 499 -2.99 -5.93 14.97
C ASN A 499 -2.33 -7.29 15.22
N ASP A 500 -1.82 -7.96 14.19
CA ASP A 500 -1.43 -9.38 14.25
C ASP A 500 0.10 -9.62 14.27
N ILE A 501 0.90 -8.59 13.95
CA ILE A 501 2.39 -8.67 13.96
C ILE A 501 2.99 -7.87 15.11
N PHE A 502 2.65 -6.58 15.22
CA PHE A 502 3.14 -5.71 16.30
C PHE A 502 2.20 -5.64 17.51
N HIS A 503 0.96 -6.16 17.41
CA HIS A 503 -0.02 -6.22 18.49
C HIS A 503 -0.25 -4.87 19.21
N VAL A 504 -0.19 -3.76 18.45
CA VAL A 504 -0.08 -2.38 18.96
C VAL A 504 -1.20 -2.00 19.92
N LYS A 505 -2.41 -2.53 19.71
CA LYS A 505 -3.56 -2.30 20.59
C LYS A 505 -3.32 -2.75 22.04
N TYR A 506 -2.59 -3.85 22.24
CA TYR A 506 -2.25 -4.35 23.59
C TYR A 506 -1.16 -3.48 24.24
N LEU A 507 -0.18 -3.02 23.47
CA LEU A 507 0.87 -2.10 23.93
C LEU A 507 0.26 -0.75 24.38
N ASN A 508 -0.71 -0.23 23.63
CA ASN A 508 -1.40 1.02 23.99
C ASN A 508 -2.26 0.88 25.26
N THR A 509 -2.77 -0.32 25.57
CA THR A 509 -3.51 -0.55 26.84
C THR A 509 -2.65 -0.63 28.09
N GLU A 510 -1.31 -0.73 27.98
CA GLU A 510 -0.40 -0.66 29.13
C GLU A 510 -0.08 0.79 29.55
N LYS A 511 -0.35 1.77 28.66
CA LYS A 511 -0.20 3.21 28.94
C LYS A 511 -1.18 3.64 30.05
N PRO A 512 -0.71 4.17 31.20
CA PRO A 512 -1.61 4.49 32.31
C PRO A 512 -2.67 5.51 31.91
N THR A 513 -3.94 5.08 31.89
CA THR A 513 -5.06 5.96 31.53
C THR A 513 -5.06 7.19 32.43
N GLN A 514 -4.90 8.39 31.87
CA GLN A 514 -4.98 9.61 32.65
C GLN A 514 -6.37 9.69 33.29
N GLN A 515 -6.41 9.55 34.62
CA GLN A 515 -7.64 9.47 35.38
C GLN A 515 -8.44 10.78 35.18
N PRO A 516 -9.73 10.73 34.80
CA PRO A 516 -10.49 11.93 34.48
C PRO A 516 -10.41 12.96 35.61
N ALA A 517 -9.87 14.14 35.29
CA ALA A 517 -9.52 15.15 36.28
C ALA A 517 -10.72 15.49 37.17
N GLN A 518 -10.65 15.11 38.45
CA GLN A 518 -11.72 15.40 39.39
C GLN A 518 -11.89 16.91 39.49
N LYS A 519 -13.10 17.41 39.15
CA LYS A 519 -13.46 18.82 39.35
C LYS A 519 -13.12 19.21 40.80
N PRO A 520 -12.38 20.30 41.03
CA PRO A 520 -11.96 20.68 42.37
C PRO A 520 -13.19 20.88 43.26
N LYS A 521 -13.26 20.10 44.33
CA LYS A 521 -14.36 20.12 45.29
C LYS A 521 -14.38 21.48 46.00
N PRO A 522 -15.52 22.19 46.10
CA PRO A 522 -15.56 23.51 46.73
C PRO A 522 -15.09 23.45 48.19
N THR A 523 -13.98 24.12 48.49
CA THR A 523 -13.44 24.22 49.85
C THR A 523 -14.36 25.09 50.71
N LEU A 524 -14.92 24.52 51.77
CA LEU A 524 -15.77 25.26 52.71
C LEU A 524 -14.87 26.09 53.64
N TRP A 525 -14.93 27.42 53.54
CA TRP A 525 -14.15 28.33 54.39
C TRP A 525 -14.74 28.42 55.80
N THR A 526 -14.08 27.79 56.78
CA THR A 526 -14.37 28.01 58.21
C THR A 526 -13.56 29.19 58.75
N LEU A 527 -14.25 30.26 59.14
CA LEU A 527 -13.66 31.42 59.79
C LEU A 527 -13.25 31.11 61.25
N THR A 528 -11.97 31.20 61.56
CA THR A 528 -11.47 31.33 62.94
C THR A 528 -10.38 32.39 63.01
N SER A 529 -10.57 33.39 63.87
CA SER A 529 -9.69 34.55 64.03
C SER A 529 -8.76 34.44 65.23
N SER A 530 -7.48 34.76 65.07
CA SER A 530 -6.65 35.28 66.16
C SER A 530 -5.55 36.20 65.61
N THR A 531 -5.45 37.39 66.18
CA THR A 531 -4.51 38.47 65.83
C THR A 531 -3.09 38.23 66.36
N THR A 532 -2.10 38.68 65.60
CA THR A 532 -0.92 39.40 66.13
C THR A 532 -0.52 40.51 65.16
N TYR A 533 0.25 41.48 65.67
CA TYR A 533 0.47 42.81 65.05
C TYR A 533 1.85 42.97 64.40
N ALA A 534 2.01 44.12 63.74
CA ALA A 534 3.26 44.79 63.36
C ALA A 534 4.01 44.30 62.10
N ASP A 535 4.58 45.17 61.26
CA ASP A 535 4.33 46.62 61.05
C ASP A 535 4.99 47.10 59.74
N THR A 536 4.49 48.21 59.15
CA THR A 536 5.16 49.07 58.12
C THR A 536 5.58 48.42 56.77
N GLU A 537 5.60 49.08 55.61
CA GLU A 537 5.25 50.44 55.13
C GLU A 537 4.74 50.27 53.67
N SER A 538 3.67 50.95 53.20
CA SER A 538 3.62 52.32 52.64
C SER A 538 4.32 52.49 51.26
N ALA A 539 3.74 53.12 50.21
CA ALA A 539 2.34 53.53 49.95
C ALA A 539 2.12 54.04 48.49
N THR A 540 1.00 53.67 47.87
CA THR A 540 0.17 54.52 46.94
C THR A 540 0.74 54.90 45.53
N PRO A 541 -0.05 55.54 44.63
CA PRO A 541 -1.23 54.96 43.96
C PRO A 541 -1.32 55.32 42.43
N TYR A 542 -2.54 55.38 41.87
CA TYR A 542 -2.92 55.78 40.48
C TYR A 542 -2.69 54.74 39.36
N THR A 543 -3.52 54.62 38.32
CA THR A 543 -5.00 54.71 38.20
C THR A 543 -5.43 53.89 36.98
N GLY A 544 -6.66 53.36 36.96
CA GLY A 544 -7.09 52.47 35.88
C GLY A 544 -7.50 53.16 34.57
N SER A 545 -7.38 52.42 33.47
CA SER A 545 -8.28 52.47 32.31
C SER A 545 -8.25 51.12 31.59
N MET A 546 -9.39 50.66 31.08
CA MET A 546 -9.49 49.40 30.33
C MET A 546 -9.19 49.66 28.83
N PRO A 547 -8.38 48.83 28.16
CA PRO A 547 -8.39 48.75 26.70
C PRO A 547 -9.74 48.23 26.19
N VAL A 548 -10.20 48.77 25.06
CA VAL A 548 -11.48 48.43 24.43
C VAL A 548 -11.31 47.31 23.40
N GLU A 549 -12.36 46.51 23.23
CA GLU A 549 -12.49 45.44 22.23
C GLU A 549 -12.49 46.00 20.79
N PRO A 550 -11.68 45.46 19.85
CA PRO A 550 -11.63 45.96 18.48
C PRO A 550 -12.80 45.44 17.63
N GLU A 551 -13.61 46.37 17.13
CA GLU A 551 -14.80 46.12 16.31
C GLU A 551 -14.45 45.57 14.90
N LEU A 552 -15.29 44.68 14.35
CA LEU A 552 -15.07 44.14 12.99
C LEU A 552 -15.27 45.22 11.92
N SER A 553 -14.30 45.36 11.02
CA SER A 553 -14.44 46.18 9.81
C SER A 553 -14.93 45.35 8.61
N PRO A 554 -15.85 45.87 7.77
CA PRO A 554 -16.37 45.15 6.61
C PRO A 554 -15.38 45.09 5.43
N PRO A 555 -15.52 44.13 4.50
CA PRO A 555 -14.62 43.98 3.35
C PRO A 555 -14.77 45.13 2.32
N ALA A 556 -13.64 45.49 1.71
CA ALA A 556 -13.56 46.49 0.64
C ALA A 556 -14.04 45.92 -0.72
N PRO A 557 -14.51 46.77 -1.66
CA PRO A 557 -15.13 46.32 -2.91
C PRO A 557 -14.12 45.83 -3.96
N SER A 558 -14.59 44.96 -4.86
CA SER A 558 -13.84 44.44 -6.01
C SER A 558 -13.64 45.48 -7.13
N PRO A 559 -12.54 45.38 -7.90
CA PRO A 559 -12.29 46.24 -9.07
C PRO A 559 -13.23 45.92 -10.25
N PRO A 560 -13.47 46.88 -11.16
CA PRO A 560 -14.56 46.79 -12.14
C PRO A 560 -14.22 45.94 -13.38
N SER A 561 -15.25 45.29 -13.92
CA SER A 561 -15.28 44.73 -15.27
C SER A 561 -15.34 45.84 -16.34
N SER A 562 -14.72 45.63 -17.51
CA SER A 562 -14.90 46.54 -18.66
C SER A 562 -15.12 45.81 -19.99
N VAL A 563 -16.38 45.89 -20.44
CA VAL A 563 -16.89 45.94 -21.82
C VAL A 563 -16.62 44.75 -22.77
N GLU A 564 -17.71 44.28 -23.37
CA GLU A 564 -17.79 43.22 -24.38
C GLU A 564 -17.09 43.59 -25.71
N ASN A 565 -16.75 42.57 -26.50
CA ASN A 565 -17.00 42.61 -27.94
C ASN A 565 -17.52 41.23 -28.39
N ASP A 566 -18.69 41.23 -29.03
CA ASP A 566 -19.34 40.03 -29.57
C ASP A 566 -18.90 39.78 -31.01
N VAL A 567 -18.40 38.55 -31.28
CA VAL A 567 -18.41 37.95 -32.61
C VAL A 567 -18.68 36.44 -32.49
N THR A 568 -19.93 36.03 -32.69
CA THR A 568 -20.29 34.61 -32.85
C THR A 568 -20.00 34.10 -34.27
N SER A 569 -19.11 33.10 -34.42
CA SER A 569 -19.06 32.26 -35.63
C SER A 569 -18.40 30.90 -35.38
N PHE A 570 -19.17 29.81 -35.53
CA PHE A 570 -18.62 28.46 -35.65
C PHE A 570 -18.12 28.23 -37.09
N PRO A 571 -16.93 27.64 -37.31
CA PRO A 571 -16.54 27.14 -38.63
C PRO A 571 -17.17 25.75 -38.88
N THR A 572 -18.01 25.64 -39.90
CA THR A 572 -18.42 24.34 -40.46
C THR A 572 -17.30 23.77 -41.34
N PHE A 573 -16.99 22.49 -41.21
CA PHE A 573 -16.13 21.77 -42.15
C PHE A 573 -16.97 21.29 -43.33
N ASP A 574 -17.10 22.12 -44.36
CA ASP A 574 -17.55 21.69 -45.68
C ASP A 574 -16.40 21.01 -46.45
N ALA A 575 -16.67 19.82 -47.00
CA ALA A 575 -15.68 19.03 -47.72
C ALA A 575 -15.75 19.34 -49.22
N GLU A 576 -14.92 20.29 -49.69
CA GLU A 576 -14.83 20.61 -51.12
C GLU A 576 -13.96 19.59 -51.89
N LEU A 577 -14.49 19.02 -52.97
CA LEU A 577 -13.79 18.06 -53.81
C LEU A 577 -12.77 18.76 -54.71
N ILE A 578 -11.48 18.46 -54.53
CA ILE A 578 -10.47 18.76 -55.54
C ILE A 578 -10.33 17.57 -56.50
N SER A 579 -10.73 17.79 -57.74
CA SER A 579 -10.50 16.85 -58.85
C SER A 579 -9.04 16.90 -59.30
N LEU A 580 -8.42 15.72 -59.46
CA LEU A 580 -7.18 15.56 -60.22
C LEU A 580 -7.32 14.38 -61.19
N GLU A 581 -7.50 14.72 -62.47
CA GLU A 581 -7.48 13.76 -63.57
C GLU A 581 -6.05 13.41 -64.00
N GLY A 582 -5.87 12.24 -64.60
CA GLY A 582 -4.82 12.01 -65.60
C GLY A 582 -3.39 11.78 -65.10
N ASN A 583 -3.03 10.53 -64.84
CA ASN A 583 -2.45 9.65 -65.89
C ASN A 583 -1.93 8.32 -65.31
N ALA A 584 -2.36 7.20 -65.89
CA ALA A 584 -1.81 5.88 -65.57
C ALA A 584 -1.57 5.07 -66.85
N ALA A 585 -0.32 4.65 -67.06
CA ALA A 585 0.12 3.74 -68.12
C ALA A 585 1.35 2.95 -67.61
N ALA A 586 1.49 1.64 -67.79
CA ALA A 586 0.55 0.69 -68.41
C ALA A 586 0.63 -0.73 -67.81
N ALA A 587 -0.49 -1.44 -67.96
CA ALA A 587 -0.76 -2.87 -67.83
C ALA A 587 0.37 -3.88 -67.47
N LYS A 588 0.01 -4.80 -66.56
CA LYS A 588 0.09 -6.24 -66.84
C LYS A 588 -1.05 -7.02 -66.18
N GLU A 589 -1.58 -8.03 -66.87
CA GLU A 589 -2.83 -8.73 -66.53
C GLU A 589 -2.63 -9.94 -65.60
N GLY A 590 -3.66 -10.36 -64.85
CA GLY A 590 -3.48 -11.37 -63.79
C GLY A 590 -4.71 -12.09 -63.19
N ARG A 591 -5.75 -12.42 -63.97
CA ARG A 591 -6.92 -13.28 -63.61
C ARG A 591 -7.90 -12.81 -62.51
N LEU A 592 -9.19 -12.85 -62.84
CA LEU A 592 -10.31 -12.88 -61.88
C LEU A 592 -10.63 -14.32 -61.46
N ILE A 593 -11.04 -14.51 -60.20
CA ILE A 593 -12.08 -15.47 -59.79
C ILE A 593 -12.94 -14.75 -58.75
N SER A 594 -14.28 -14.80 -58.87
CA SER A 594 -15.21 -14.16 -57.92
C SER A 594 -16.09 -15.17 -57.20
N ILE A 595 -16.19 -15.07 -55.87
CA ILE A 595 -17.40 -15.45 -55.12
C ILE A 595 -17.65 -14.38 -54.05
N GLY A 596 -18.72 -13.62 -54.20
CA GLY A 596 -19.20 -12.63 -53.23
C GLY A 596 -20.68 -12.84 -52.94
N ALA A 597 -21.05 -13.98 -52.36
CA ALA A 597 -22.43 -14.36 -52.08
C ALA A 597 -22.55 -15.46 -51.01
N LEU A 598 -22.23 -15.16 -49.74
CA LEU A 598 -22.48 -16.10 -48.63
C LEU A 598 -22.68 -15.42 -47.25
N ILE A 599 -23.44 -14.32 -47.25
CA ILE A 599 -24.17 -13.82 -46.08
C ILE A 599 -25.67 -13.97 -46.42
N VAL A 600 -26.53 -14.17 -45.39
CA VAL A 600 -27.95 -14.56 -45.51
C VAL A 600 -28.17 -16.03 -45.93
N SER A 601 -28.00 -16.95 -44.96
CA SER A 601 -28.71 -18.25 -44.96
C SER A 601 -28.67 -19.04 -43.63
N ILE A 602 -27.74 -18.76 -42.70
CA ILE A 602 -27.55 -19.57 -41.48
C ILE A 602 -27.98 -18.81 -40.20
N VAL A 603 -29.18 -18.22 -40.23
CA VAL A 603 -29.87 -17.68 -39.02
C VAL A 603 -31.35 -18.12 -38.97
N GLY A 604 -31.93 -18.58 -40.09
CA GLY A 604 -33.34 -18.98 -40.18
C GLY A 604 -33.65 -20.47 -39.98
N ALA A 605 -32.69 -21.27 -39.47
CA ALA A 605 -32.75 -22.74 -39.52
C ALA A 605 -32.49 -23.47 -38.18
N ILE A 606 -32.51 -22.76 -37.05
CA ILE A 606 -32.45 -23.36 -35.68
C ILE A 606 -33.62 -22.85 -34.81
N ILE A 607 -34.76 -22.54 -35.44
CA ILE A 607 -36.06 -22.36 -34.77
C ILE A 607 -37.14 -23.02 -35.64
N LEU A 608 -37.02 -24.35 -35.84
CA LEU A 608 -38.08 -25.29 -36.26
C LEU A 608 -37.47 -26.69 -36.55
N ILE A 609 -37.12 -27.43 -35.49
CA ILE A 609 -37.23 -28.89 -35.31
C ILE A 609 -36.52 -29.22 -34.00
N LEU A 610 -37.29 -29.67 -33.00
CA LEU A 610 -36.93 -29.89 -31.59
C LEU A 610 -36.52 -28.62 -30.83
#